data_AF-A0A7S2DKW2-F1
#
_entry.id   AF-A0A7S2DKW2-F1
#
_cell.length_a   1.000
_cell.length_b   1.000
_cell.length_c   1.000
_cell.angle_alpha   90.00
_cell.angle_beta   90.00
_cell.angle_gamma   90.00
#
_symmetry.space_group_name_H-M   'P 1'
#
loop_
_entity.id
_entity.type
_entity.pdbx_description
1 polymer ?
#
loop_
_entity_poly.entity_id
_entity_poly.type
_entity_poly.pdbx_seq_one_letter_code
_entity_poly.pdbx_strand_id
1 'polypeptide(L)'
;DESLGVEIAMAPGGSSWGTLRRPDSLLRAAHRLVNEAGCSALALVAQFPDDEDPAMLAAYRAGAGVDAVGGAEAIISHLVTMELGVPCAHAPSLEPLDVDESVSPRACAEELGYTFLPCVLANLHRAPRIVRGLKKGQENDDGRLQQHGTLLASHVDAVVVPLSACGGSAVLSFASRPDVLLVVVEENETLMGATPEVLGLDKAGCQLRRVRSYMEAVGLLAAHRAGILPDALTSQMPPMRRLL
;
A
#
# COMPACT_ATOMS: atom_id res chain seq x y z
N ASP A 1 -11.99 -27.73 -7.56
CA ASP A 1 -10.95 -26.71 -7.81
C ASP A 1 -9.58 -27.34 -7.80
N GLU A 2 -8.62 -26.60 -8.32
CA GLU A 2 -7.31 -27.07 -8.77
C GLU A 2 -6.24 -26.14 -8.15
N SER A 3 -5.05 -26.68 -7.83
CA SER A 3 -3.94 -25.88 -7.23
C SER A 3 -3.66 -24.60 -8.04
N LEU A 4 -3.45 -23.47 -7.39
CA LEU A 4 -3.28 -22.18 -8.06
C LEU A 4 -1.96 -22.08 -8.84
N GLY A 5 -0.99 -22.94 -8.51
CA GLY A 5 0.36 -22.92 -9.10
C GLY A 5 1.03 -21.58 -8.85
N VAL A 6 1.21 -21.24 -7.57
CA VAL A 6 1.89 -20.01 -7.16
C VAL A 6 3.39 -20.20 -7.32
N GLU A 7 4.06 -19.22 -7.90
CA GLU A 7 5.52 -19.15 -7.97
C GLU A 7 6.00 -17.89 -7.29
N ILE A 8 7.09 -17.99 -6.53
CA ILE A 8 7.77 -16.88 -5.88
C ILE A 8 9.12 -16.67 -6.55
N ALA A 9 9.51 -15.41 -6.75
CA ALA A 9 10.81 -15.09 -7.28
C ALA A 9 11.28 -13.71 -6.82
N MET A 10 12.55 -13.41 -7.09
CA MET A 10 13.17 -12.12 -6.82
C MET A 10 13.30 -11.31 -8.11
N ALA A 11 12.90 -10.04 -8.08
CA ALA A 11 13.13 -9.12 -9.17
C ALA A 11 14.62 -8.72 -9.23
N PRO A 12 15.13 -8.26 -10.38
CA PRO A 12 16.52 -7.77 -10.48
C PRO A 12 16.88 -6.66 -9.49
N GLY A 13 15.89 -5.90 -8.99
CA GLY A 13 16.05 -4.87 -7.96
C GLY A 13 16.04 -5.38 -6.51
N GLY A 14 15.94 -6.69 -6.30
CA GLY A 14 15.94 -7.30 -4.96
C GLY A 14 14.60 -7.28 -4.22
N SER A 15 13.51 -6.84 -4.85
CA SER A 15 12.16 -7.03 -4.31
C SER A 15 11.64 -8.44 -4.59
N SER A 16 10.81 -8.97 -3.69
CA SER A 16 10.05 -10.19 -3.95
C SER A 16 8.88 -9.91 -4.89
N TRP A 17 8.52 -10.92 -5.69
CA TRP A 17 7.33 -10.92 -6.54
C TRP A 17 6.81 -12.36 -6.71
N GLY A 18 5.63 -12.52 -7.28
CA GLY A 18 5.10 -13.86 -7.57
C GLY A 18 4.17 -13.92 -8.77
N THR A 19 3.79 -15.14 -9.15
CA THR A 19 2.81 -15.39 -10.21
C THR A 19 1.78 -16.43 -9.81
N LEU A 20 0.66 -16.44 -10.54
CA LEU A 20 -0.36 -17.47 -10.45
C LEU A 20 -0.54 -18.10 -11.81
N ARG A 21 -0.36 -19.42 -11.90
CA ARG A 21 -0.65 -20.17 -13.13
C ARG A 21 -2.15 -20.30 -13.42
N ARG A 22 -2.98 -20.35 -12.36
CA ARG A 22 -4.44 -20.50 -12.46
C ARG A 22 -5.22 -19.44 -11.70
N PRO A 23 -5.14 -18.16 -12.12
CA PRO A 23 -5.92 -17.09 -11.52
C PRO A 23 -7.43 -17.30 -11.66
N ASP A 24 -7.87 -17.99 -12.71
CA ASP A 24 -9.26 -18.36 -12.98
C ASP A 24 -9.86 -19.25 -11.87
N SER A 25 -9.06 -20.18 -11.33
CA SER A 25 -9.48 -21.07 -10.24
C SER A 25 -9.79 -20.27 -8.97
N LEU A 26 -8.89 -19.36 -8.61
CA LEU A 26 -9.07 -18.43 -7.49
C LEU A 26 -10.30 -17.54 -7.70
N LEU A 27 -10.44 -16.94 -8.87
CA LEU A 27 -11.55 -16.03 -9.16
C LEU A 27 -12.90 -16.75 -9.18
N ARG A 28 -12.99 -17.99 -9.69
CA ARG A 28 -14.24 -18.77 -9.61
C ARG A 28 -14.66 -19.00 -8.15
N ALA A 29 -13.74 -19.41 -7.29
CA ALA A 29 -14.04 -19.62 -5.87
C ALA A 29 -14.48 -18.31 -5.20
N ALA A 30 -13.75 -17.23 -5.44
CA ALA A 30 -14.05 -15.91 -4.90
C ALA A 30 -15.41 -15.36 -5.42
N HIS A 31 -15.72 -15.56 -6.70
CA HIS A 31 -17.02 -15.20 -7.29
C HIS A 31 -18.18 -15.90 -6.61
N ARG A 32 -18.07 -17.20 -6.33
CA ARG A 32 -19.12 -17.95 -5.63
C ARG A 32 -19.37 -17.38 -4.24
N LEU A 33 -18.30 -17.10 -3.49
CA LEU A 33 -18.42 -16.51 -2.15
C LEU A 33 -19.10 -15.14 -2.18
N VAL A 34 -18.71 -14.26 -3.11
CA VAL A 34 -19.26 -12.89 -3.16
C VAL A 34 -20.67 -12.86 -3.75
N ASN A 35 -20.88 -13.52 -4.91
CA ASN A 35 -22.11 -13.37 -5.69
C ASN A 35 -23.19 -14.37 -5.30
N GLU A 36 -22.83 -15.59 -4.88
CA GLU A 36 -23.81 -16.64 -4.50
C GLU A 36 -24.05 -16.64 -2.99
N ALA A 37 -22.98 -16.54 -2.18
CA ALA A 37 -23.08 -16.56 -0.72
C ALA A 37 -23.20 -15.16 -0.07
N GLY A 38 -23.01 -14.08 -0.84
CA GLY A 38 -23.20 -12.71 -0.36
C GLY A 38 -22.08 -12.18 0.55
N CYS A 39 -20.88 -12.78 0.51
CA CYS A 39 -19.74 -12.32 1.30
C CYS A 39 -19.34 -10.88 0.91
N SER A 40 -19.21 -9.99 1.90
CA SER A 40 -18.83 -8.59 1.69
C SER A 40 -17.33 -8.32 1.77
N ALA A 41 -16.54 -9.33 2.13
CA ALA A 41 -15.07 -9.31 2.21
C ALA A 41 -14.54 -10.75 2.11
N LEU A 42 -13.27 -10.92 1.72
CA LEU A 42 -12.63 -12.23 1.55
C LEU A 42 -11.30 -12.32 2.31
N ALA A 43 -11.15 -13.37 3.10
CA ALA A 43 -9.87 -13.76 3.69
C ALA A 43 -9.28 -14.89 2.85
N LEU A 44 -8.06 -14.71 2.36
CA LEU A 44 -7.34 -15.70 1.56
C LEU A 44 -6.22 -16.28 2.41
N VAL A 45 -6.25 -17.59 2.63
CA VAL A 45 -5.16 -18.32 3.26
C VAL A 45 -4.42 -19.08 2.17
N ALA A 46 -3.14 -18.77 1.97
CA ALA A 46 -2.33 -19.35 0.91
C ALA A 46 -1.17 -20.14 1.51
N GLN A 47 -1.07 -21.41 1.13
CA GLN A 47 0.16 -22.18 1.34
C GLN A 47 1.09 -21.92 0.16
N PHE A 48 2.31 -21.50 0.45
CA PHE A 48 3.36 -21.26 -0.53
C PHE A 48 4.29 -22.47 -0.62
N PRO A 49 5.08 -22.61 -1.69
CA PRO A 49 6.12 -23.64 -1.74
C PRO A 49 7.10 -23.50 -0.58
N ASP A 50 7.46 -24.63 0.06
CA ASP A 50 8.38 -24.67 1.21
C ASP A 50 9.85 -24.73 0.75
N ASP A 51 10.26 -23.82 -0.13
CA ASP A 51 11.62 -23.72 -0.69
C ASP A 51 12.34 -22.44 -0.25
N GLU A 52 12.09 -22.02 0.98
CA GLU A 52 12.68 -20.81 1.56
C GLU A 52 14.20 -20.93 1.67
N ASP A 53 14.93 -19.97 1.08
CA ASP A 53 16.38 -19.89 1.19
C ASP A 53 16.77 -19.47 2.63
N PRO A 54 17.52 -20.29 3.38
CA PRO A 54 17.92 -19.96 4.76
C PRO A 54 18.67 -18.62 4.89
N ALA A 55 19.43 -18.23 3.86
CA ALA A 55 20.13 -16.94 3.86
C ALA A 55 19.16 -15.77 3.69
N MET A 56 18.10 -15.93 2.89
CA MET A 56 17.05 -14.93 2.74
C MET A 56 16.24 -14.78 4.03
N LEU A 57 15.86 -15.88 4.66
CA LEU A 57 15.16 -15.86 5.94
C LEU A 57 16.01 -15.18 7.03
N ALA A 58 17.30 -15.50 7.10
CA ALA A 58 18.22 -14.86 8.05
C ALA A 58 18.36 -13.35 7.79
N ALA A 59 18.48 -12.93 6.53
CA ALA A 59 18.54 -11.51 6.17
C ALA A 59 17.24 -10.78 6.53
N TYR A 60 16.10 -11.42 6.30
CA TYR A 60 14.78 -10.89 6.64
C TYR A 60 14.61 -10.72 8.15
N ARG A 61 14.95 -11.76 8.94
CA ARG A 61 14.99 -11.69 10.41
C ARG A 61 15.93 -10.61 10.94
N ALA A 62 17.05 -10.37 10.25
CA ALA A 62 17.96 -9.25 10.56
C ALA A 62 17.43 -7.87 10.13
N GLY A 63 16.27 -7.78 9.48
CA GLY A 63 15.66 -6.54 9.00
C GLY A 63 16.36 -5.91 7.79
N ALA A 64 17.20 -6.71 7.11
CA ALA A 64 17.98 -6.33 5.93
C ALA A 64 17.47 -7.02 4.64
N GLY A 65 16.65 -8.06 4.77
CA GLY A 65 16.01 -8.77 3.66
C GLY A 65 14.60 -8.29 3.37
N VAL A 66 13.97 -8.91 2.37
CA VAL A 66 12.55 -8.71 2.03
C VAL A 66 11.74 -9.95 2.42
N ASP A 67 10.45 -9.75 2.63
CA ASP A 67 9.50 -10.85 2.75
C ASP A 67 9.44 -11.61 1.42
N ALA A 68 9.80 -12.89 1.44
CA ALA A 68 9.84 -13.74 0.25
C ALA A 68 8.43 -13.96 -0.35
N VAL A 69 7.40 -14.13 0.49
CA VAL A 69 6.04 -14.46 0.04
C VAL A 69 5.19 -13.23 -0.24
N GLY A 70 5.52 -12.09 0.38
CA GLY A 70 4.71 -10.88 0.34
C GLY A 70 4.37 -10.37 -1.06
N GLY A 71 5.28 -10.52 -2.03
CA GLY A 71 5.02 -10.18 -3.43
C GLY A 71 3.92 -11.04 -4.07
N ALA A 72 3.91 -12.35 -3.79
CA ALA A 72 2.88 -13.26 -4.28
C ALA A 72 1.52 -13.01 -3.59
N GLU A 73 1.52 -12.81 -2.28
CA GLU A 73 0.32 -12.48 -1.50
C GLU A 73 -0.34 -11.16 -1.96
N ALA A 74 0.47 -10.14 -2.21
CA ALA A 74 0.01 -8.87 -2.74
C ALA A 74 -0.71 -9.07 -4.07
N ILE A 75 -0.16 -9.85 -5.00
CA ILE A 75 -0.79 -10.13 -6.30
C ILE A 75 -2.11 -10.89 -6.14
N ILE A 76 -2.14 -11.91 -5.28
CA ILE A 76 -3.32 -12.74 -5.02
C ILE A 76 -4.50 -11.88 -4.51
N SER A 77 -4.27 -11.15 -3.43
CA SER A 77 -5.30 -10.31 -2.79
C SER A 77 -5.70 -9.12 -3.67
N HIS A 78 -4.74 -8.52 -4.37
CA HIS A 78 -5.00 -7.44 -5.31
C HIS A 78 -5.87 -7.90 -6.47
N LEU A 79 -5.58 -9.05 -7.09
CA LEU A 79 -6.39 -9.62 -8.17
C LEU A 79 -7.85 -9.79 -7.75
N VAL A 80 -8.10 -10.39 -6.59
CA VAL A 80 -9.47 -10.60 -6.08
C VAL A 80 -10.17 -9.26 -5.82
N THR A 81 -9.48 -8.31 -5.19
CA THR A 81 -10.02 -6.97 -4.92
C THR A 81 -10.32 -6.21 -6.22
N MET A 82 -9.46 -6.33 -7.21
CA MET A 82 -9.56 -5.68 -8.52
C MET A 82 -10.65 -6.29 -9.40
N GLU A 83 -10.93 -7.58 -9.29
CA GLU A 83 -12.02 -8.21 -10.06
C GLU A 83 -13.37 -8.01 -9.36
N LEU A 84 -13.45 -8.27 -8.05
CA LEU A 84 -14.75 -8.37 -7.35
C LEU A 84 -15.20 -7.09 -6.63
N GLY A 85 -14.26 -6.19 -6.29
CA GLY A 85 -14.61 -4.94 -5.63
C GLY A 85 -15.04 -5.11 -4.17
N VAL A 86 -14.58 -6.19 -3.54
CA VAL A 86 -14.72 -6.41 -2.11
C VAL A 86 -13.34 -6.29 -1.44
N PRO A 87 -13.26 -5.85 -0.18
CA PRO A 87 -12.03 -5.93 0.59
C PRO A 87 -11.52 -7.36 0.64
N CYS A 88 -10.21 -7.52 0.42
CA CYS A 88 -9.54 -8.80 0.49
C CYS A 88 -8.29 -8.65 1.34
N ALA A 89 -8.08 -9.59 2.26
CA ALA A 89 -6.85 -9.71 3.02
C ALA A 89 -6.27 -11.11 2.86
N HIS A 90 -4.95 -11.21 2.88
CA HIS A 90 -4.22 -12.46 2.77
C HIS A 90 -3.56 -12.82 4.09
N ALA A 91 -3.31 -14.10 4.27
CA ALA A 91 -2.53 -14.68 5.35
C ALA A 91 -1.77 -15.89 4.80
N PRO A 92 -0.46 -16.00 5.04
CA PRO A 92 0.30 -17.14 4.59
C PRO A 92 0.09 -18.31 5.56
N SER A 93 -0.02 -19.51 5.02
CA SER A 93 -0.05 -20.76 5.78
C SER A 93 1.36 -21.31 5.85
N LEU A 94 2.14 -20.83 6.82
CA LEU A 94 3.53 -21.21 7.04
C LEU A 94 3.65 -22.10 8.28
N GLU A 95 4.69 -22.94 8.29
CA GLU A 95 5.11 -23.62 9.51
C GLU A 95 5.66 -22.60 10.52
N PRO A 96 5.42 -22.79 11.83
CA PRO A 96 5.98 -21.92 12.84
C PRO A 96 7.50 -22.05 12.86
N LEU A 97 8.19 -20.92 12.89
CA LEU A 97 9.64 -20.89 13.11
C LEU A 97 9.96 -20.92 14.60
N ASP A 98 11.16 -21.40 14.94
CA ASP A 98 11.69 -21.27 16.29
C ASP A 98 11.92 -19.79 16.62
N VAL A 99 11.51 -19.40 17.84
CA VAL A 99 11.64 -18.04 18.34
C VAL A 99 13.11 -17.64 18.40
N ASP A 100 13.43 -16.49 17.80
CA ASP A 100 14.76 -15.88 17.82
C ASP A 100 14.71 -14.51 18.54
N GLU A 101 15.31 -14.43 19.73
CA GLU A 101 15.38 -13.18 20.51
C GLU A 101 16.25 -12.11 19.86
N SER A 102 17.08 -12.47 18.87
CA SER A 102 17.95 -11.55 18.15
C SER A 102 17.29 -10.93 16.90
N VAL A 103 16.03 -11.28 16.64
CA VAL A 103 15.27 -10.73 15.51
C VAL A 103 15.25 -9.20 15.54
N SER A 104 15.35 -8.59 14.37
CA SER A 104 15.22 -7.15 14.19
C SER A 104 13.85 -6.68 14.68
N PRO A 105 13.75 -5.49 15.31
CA PRO A 105 12.46 -4.88 15.63
C PRO A 105 11.51 -4.75 14.43
N ARG A 106 12.05 -4.73 13.20
CA ARG A 106 11.27 -4.68 11.96
C ARG A 106 10.53 -5.99 11.66
N ALA A 107 11.07 -7.13 12.08
CA ALA A 107 10.50 -8.47 11.85
C ALA A 107 9.90 -9.10 13.13
N CYS A 108 10.08 -8.46 14.29
CA CYS A 108 9.64 -9.01 15.58
C CYS A 108 8.13 -9.32 15.65
N ALA A 109 7.29 -8.50 15.00
CA ALA A 109 5.85 -8.75 14.96
C ALA A 109 5.48 -10.06 14.25
N GLU A 110 6.34 -10.51 13.34
CA GLU A 110 6.15 -11.70 12.52
C GLU A 110 6.53 -12.97 13.28
N GLU A 111 7.58 -12.92 14.11
CA GLU A 111 7.95 -13.99 15.04
C GLU A 111 6.87 -14.30 16.07
N LEU A 112 6.07 -13.29 16.46
CA LEU A 112 4.97 -13.45 17.42
C LEU A 112 3.65 -13.87 16.76
N GLY A 113 3.52 -13.66 15.45
CA GLY A 113 2.27 -13.77 14.71
C GLY A 113 2.17 -15.06 13.90
N TYR A 114 1.70 -16.15 14.50
CA TYR A 114 1.45 -17.39 13.75
C TYR A 114 0.49 -17.14 12.56
N THR A 115 0.98 -17.33 11.33
CA THR A 115 0.25 -17.22 10.05
C THR A 115 -0.45 -15.87 9.77
N PHE A 116 -0.36 -14.88 10.66
CA PHE A 116 -1.10 -13.60 10.63
C PHE A 116 -2.63 -13.69 10.52
N LEU A 117 -3.21 -14.88 10.31
CA LEU A 117 -4.64 -15.10 10.17
C LEU A 117 -5.49 -14.51 11.30
N PRO A 118 -5.07 -14.52 12.58
CA PRO A 118 -5.83 -13.86 13.65
C PRO A 118 -6.06 -12.37 13.40
N CYS A 119 -5.09 -11.65 12.80
CA CYS A 119 -5.23 -10.22 12.53
C CYS A 119 -6.27 -9.97 11.42
N VAL A 120 -6.29 -10.83 10.40
CA VAL A 120 -7.28 -10.81 9.31
C VAL A 120 -8.68 -11.06 9.87
N LEU A 121 -8.86 -12.13 10.64
CA LEU A 121 -10.17 -12.48 11.22
C LEU A 121 -10.68 -11.41 12.20
N ALA A 122 -9.78 -10.77 12.96
CA ALA A 122 -10.14 -9.74 13.91
C ALA A 122 -10.67 -8.45 13.25
N ASN A 123 -10.17 -8.06 12.07
CA ASN A 123 -10.41 -6.72 11.52
C ASN A 123 -10.98 -6.66 10.10
N LEU A 124 -10.91 -7.72 9.29
CA LEU A 124 -11.37 -7.66 7.90
C LEU A 124 -12.86 -7.28 7.78
N HIS A 125 -13.69 -7.71 8.72
CA HIS A 125 -15.12 -7.34 8.76
C HIS A 125 -15.37 -5.83 8.95
N ARG A 126 -14.35 -5.06 9.39
CA ARG A 126 -14.38 -3.60 9.56
C ARG A 126 -13.69 -2.86 8.41
N ALA A 127 -13.13 -3.57 7.44
CA ALA A 127 -12.44 -2.95 6.32
C ALA A 127 -13.39 -2.03 5.53
N PRO A 128 -12.92 -0.85 5.08
CA PRO A 128 -13.74 0.04 4.27
C PRO A 128 -14.26 -0.66 3.02
N ARG A 129 -15.55 -0.51 2.72
CA ARG A 129 -16.13 -1.06 1.49
C ARG A 129 -15.68 -0.26 0.28
N ILE A 130 -15.34 -0.96 -0.79
CA ILE A 130 -14.98 -0.33 -2.07
C ILE A 130 -16.26 0.03 -2.81
N VAL A 131 -16.38 1.30 -3.21
CA VAL A 131 -17.49 1.79 -4.03
C VAL A 131 -16.99 1.92 -5.47
N ARG A 132 -17.63 1.20 -6.40
CA ARG A 132 -17.31 1.22 -7.84
C ARG A 132 -18.41 1.93 -8.64
N GLY A 133 -18.08 2.33 -9.86
CA GLY A 133 -19.06 2.78 -10.85
C GLY A 133 -19.44 4.26 -10.74
N LEU A 134 -18.68 5.05 -9.99
CA LEU A 134 -18.84 6.50 -9.97
C LEU A 134 -18.43 7.06 -11.32
N LYS A 135 -19.39 7.61 -12.07
CA LYS A 135 -19.09 8.42 -13.25
C LYS A 135 -18.61 9.80 -12.78
N LYS A 136 -17.53 10.29 -13.39
CA LYS A 136 -16.98 11.61 -13.15
C LYS A 136 -18.11 12.66 -13.24
N GLY A 137 -18.34 13.42 -12.16
CA GLY A 137 -19.41 14.42 -12.08
C GLY A 137 -20.75 13.95 -11.50
N GLN A 138 -20.95 12.65 -11.22
CA GLN A 138 -22.13 12.15 -10.47
C GLN A 138 -21.87 11.97 -8.97
N GLU A 139 -20.72 12.46 -8.49
CA GLU A 139 -20.28 12.31 -7.10
C GLU A 139 -21.26 12.93 -6.09
N ASN A 140 -21.93 14.01 -6.49
CA ASN A 140 -22.90 14.72 -5.65
C ASN A 140 -24.32 14.17 -5.75
N ASP A 141 -24.64 13.36 -6.78
CA ASP A 141 -25.99 12.86 -7.07
C ASP A 141 -26.21 11.40 -6.64
N ASP A 142 -25.13 10.65 -6.37
CA ASP A 142 -25.24 9.30 -5.82
C ASP A 142 -25.43 9.36 -4.29
N GLY A 143 -26.64 9.08 -3.81
CA GLY A 143 -26.96 9.04 -2.38
C GLY A 143 -26.10 8.07 -1.56
N ARG A 144 -25.38 7.13 -2.20
CA ARG A 144 -24.37 6.29 -1.54
C ARG A 144 -23.14 7.08 -1.09
N LEU A 145 -22.77 8.13 -1.83
CA LEU A 145 -21.62 8.99 -1.52
C LEU A 145 -21.93 10.07 -0.50
N GLN A 146 -23.20 10.43 -0.37
CA GLN A 146 -23.69 11.31 0.69
C GLN A 146 -23.75 10.62 2.06
N GLN A 147 -23.43 9.32 2.14
CA GLN A 147 -23.27 8.63 3.41
C GLN A 147 -22.06 9.17 4.17
N HIS A 148 -22.27 9.53 5.45
CA HIS A 148 -21.20 9.91 6.36
C HIS A 148 -20.10 8.84 6.38
N GLY A 149 -18.85 9.25 6.15
CA GLY A 149 -17.68 8.37 6.18
C GLY A 149 -17.19 7.86 4.82
N THR A 150 -17.83 8.22 3.71
CA THR A 150 -17.29 7.89 2.37
C THR A 150 -16.07 8.74 2.03
N LEU A 151 -14.95 8.08 1.68
CA LEU A 151 -13.73 8.74 1.22
C LEU A 151 -13.67 8.71 -0.32
N LEU A 152 -13.64 9.90 -0.92
CA LEU A 152 -13.45 10.10 -2.36
C LEU A 152 -12.01 10.55 -2.62
N ALA A 153 -11.53 10.33 -3.85
CA ALA A 153 -10.23 10.86 -4.27
C ALA A 153 -10.19 12.40 -4.16
N SER A 154 -11.32 13.08 -4.41
CA SER A 154 -11.46 14.54 -4.24
C SER A 154 -11.32 15.00 -2.78
N HIS A 155 -11.47 14.12 -1.79
CA HIS A 155 -11.25 14.42 -0.37
C HIS A 155 -9.78 14.30 0.06
N VAL A 156 -8.87 13.89 -0.84
CA VAL A 156 -7.44 13.75 -0.54
C VAL A 156 -6.71 15.00 -0.99
N ASP A 157 -6.25 15.79 -0.01
CA ASP A 157 -5.48 17.02 -0.23
C ASP A 157 -3.96 16.78 -0.20
N ALA A 158 -3.52 15.70 0.45
CA ALA A 158 -2.10 15.38 0.59
C ALA A 158 -1.81 13.88 0.59
N VAL A 159 -0.65 13.50 0.06
CA VAL A 159 -0.13 12.13 0.03
C VAL A 159 1.28 12.13 0.60
N VAL A 160 1.55 11.26 1.58
CA VAL A 160 2.89 11.08 2.16
C VAL A 160 3.47 9.76 1.67
N VAL A 161 4.67 9.78 1.11
CA VAL A 161 5.29 8.60 0.49
C VAL A 161 6.80 8.53 0.80
N PRO A 162 7.37 7.32 1.00
CA PRO A 162 8.82 7.14 1.05
C PRO A 162 9.51 7.60 -0.25
N LEU A 163 10.74 8.11 -0.16
CA LEU A 163 11.47 8.68 -1.29
C LEU A 163 11.49 7.77 -2.52
N SER A 164 11.81 6.50 -2.33
CA SER A 164 11.99 5.53 -3.43
C SER A 164 10.75 4.67 -3.70
N ALA A 165 9.57 5.04 -3.20
CA ALA A 165 8.31 4.30 -3.38
C ALA A 165 7.21 5.12 -4.07
N CYS A 166 7.56 6.09 -4.92
CA CYS A 166 6.61 7.00 -5.57
C CYS A 166 5.86 6.37 -6.77
N GLY A 167 6.15 5.11 -7.12
CA GLY A 167 5.62 4.45 -8.33
C GLY A 167 4.21 3.87 -8.22
N GLY A 168 3.58 3.91 -7.04
CA GLY A 168 2.24 3.36 -6.83
C GLY A 168 1.18 4.10 -7.66
N SER A 169 0.20 3.37 -8.20
CA SER A 169 -0.86 3.95 -9.06
C SER A 169 -1.63 5.09 -8.39
N ALA A 170 -1.87 4.99 -7.07
CA ALA A 170 -2.48 6.06 -6.28
C ALA A 170 -1.59 7.31 -6.27
N VAL A 171 -0.30 7.16 -5.97
CA VAL A 171 0.67 8.27 -5.94
C VAL A 171 0.75 8.95 -7.31
N LEU A 172 0.89 8.17 -8.39
CA LEU A 172 0.94 8.70 -9.75
C LEU A 172 -0.35 9.44 -10.13
N SER A 173 -1.51 8.90 -9.75
CA SER A 173 -2.81 9.53 -10.01
C SER A 173 -2.94 10.87 -9.28
N PHE A 174 -2.54 10.92 -8.01
CA PHE A 174 -2.57 12.16 -7.22
C PHE A 174 -1.48 13.16 -7.64
N ALA A 175 -0.32 12.69 -8.09
CA ALA A 175 0.75 13.55 -8.59
C ALA A 175 0.38 14.30 -9.89
N SER A 176 -0.65 13.83 -10.61
CA SER A 176 -1.22 14.54 -11.77
C SER A 176 -2.16 15.69 -11.40
N ARG A 177 -2.47 15.87 -10.11
CA ARG A 177 -3.39 16.89 -9.61
C ARG A 177 -2.63 18.07 -9.00
N PRO A 178 -2.86 19.31 -9.46
CA PRO A 178 -2.14 20.49 -8.97
C PRO A 178 -2.57 20.94 -7.56
N ASP A 179 -3.77 20.55 -7.14
CA ASP A 179 -4.34 20.83 -5.83
C ASP A 179 -3.83 19.88 -4.73
N VAL A 180 -3.12 18.81 -5.08
CA VAL A 180 -2.62 17.82 -4.12
C VAL A 180 -1.17 18.08 -3.74
N LEU A 181 -0.91 18.09 -2.43
CA LEU A 181 0.42 18.13 -1.84
C LEU A 181 1.03 16.72 -1.78
N LEU A 182 2.09 16.49 -2.54
CA LEU A 182 2.88 15.26 -2.48
C LEU A 182 4.08 15.47 -1.55
N VAL A 183 4.06 14.82 -0.39
CA VAL A 183 5.13 14.86 0.62
C VAL A 183 6.01 13.63 0.48
N VAL A 184 7.27 13.85 0.14
CA VAL A 184 8.28 12.80 -0.07
C VAL A 184 9.22 12.77 1.14
N VAL A 185 9.27 11.64 1.84
CA VAL A 185 10.07 11.46 3.06
C VAL A 185 11.42 10.84 2.73
N GLU A 186 12.50 11.60 2.92
CA GLU A 186 13.86 11.22 2.48
C GLU A 186 14.48 10.10 3.33
N GLU A 187 14.27 10.08 4.65
CA GLU A 187 14.87 9.05 5.52
C GLU A 187 14.30 7.64 5.30
N ASN A 188 13.17 7.51 4.59
CA ASN A 188 12.57 6.22 4.30
C ASN A 188 12.83 5.82 2.85
N GLU A 189 13.77 4.91 2.67
CA GLU A 189 14.15 4.34 1.40
C GLU A 189 13.77 2.85 1.31
N THR A 190 13.46 2.41 0.09
CA THR A 190 13.02 1.07 -0.27
C THR A 190 13.82 0.58 -1.48
N LEU A 191 13.82 -0.73 -1.72
CA LEU A 191 14.47 -1.35 -2.88
C LEU A 191 13.80 -1.01 -4.22
N MET A 192 12.63 -0.36 -4.22
CA MET A 192 11.87 -0.08 -5.44
C MET A 192 12.56 0.96 -6.35
N GLY A 193 13.38 1.86 -5.79
CA GLY A 193 14.11 2.87 -6.56
C GLY A 193 13.23 3.85 -7.35
N ALA A 194 11.92 3.89 -7.06
CA ALA A 194 10.94 4.69 -7.78
C ALA A 194 10.89 6.10 -7.18
N THR A 195 11.91 6.92 -7.47
CA THR A 195 12.00 8.29 -6.97
C THR A 195 11.20 9.28 -7.82
N PRO A 196 10.89 10.49 -7.31
CA PRO A 196 10.25 11.54 -8.11
C PRO A 196 10.97 11.84 -9.41
N GLU A 197 12.30 11.85 -9.41
CA GLU A 197 13.13 12.18 -10.58
C GLU A 197 13.03 11.10 -11.65
N VAL A 198 13.11 9.83 -11.25
CA VAL A 198 12.98 8.67 -12.15
C VAL A 198 11.61 8.67 -12.82
N LEU A 199 10.57 9.08 -12.09
CA LEU A 199 9.19 9.09 -12.55
C LEU A 199 8.77 10.42 -13.19
N GLY A 200 9.64 11.45 -13.17
CA GLY A 200 9.34 12.78 -13.70
C GLY A 200 8.25 13.54 -12.93
N LEU A 201 8.03 13.25 -11.65
CA LEU A 201 6.95 13.84 -10.86
C LEU A 201 7.12 15.34 -10.61
N ASP A 202 8.36 15.84 -10.63
CA ASP A 202 8.66 17.28 -10.55
C ASP A 202 8.02 18.09 -11.69
N LYS A 203 7.63 17.40 -12.77
CA LYS A 203 6.99 17.99 -13.96
C LYS A 203 5.50 17.62 -14.06
N ALA A 204 4.97 16.82 -13.14
CA ALA A 204 3.61 16.28 -13.18
C ALA A 204 2.52 17.28 -12.73
N GLY A 205 2.92 18.48 -12.28
CA GLY A 205 2.01 19.56 -11.93
C GLY A 205 1.52 19.55 -10.49
N CYS A 206 1.86 18.53 -9.69
CA CYS A 206 1.57 18.51 -8.25
C CYS A 206 2.49 19.44 -7.44
N GLN A 207 2.06 19.73 -6.22
CA GLN A 207 2.88 20.42 -5.23
C GLN A 207 3.77 19.39 -4.54
N LEU A 208 4.96 19.13 -5.11
CA LEU A 208 5.92 18.20 -4.52
C LEU A 208 6.77 18.89 -3.44
N ARG A 209 6.83 18.30 -2.24
CA ARG A 209 7.64 18.75 -1.11
C ARG A 209 8.44 17.60 -0.53
N ARG A 210 9.76 17.77 -0.45
CA ARG A 210 10.64 16.83 0.26
C ARG A 210 10.77 17.24 1.72
N VAL A 211 10.76 16.26 2.60
CA VAL A 211 11.01 16.41 4.04
C VAL A 211 11.96 15.31 4.47
N ARG A 212 12.80 15.58 5.48
CA ARG A 212 13.78 14.58 5.91
C ARG A 212 13.13 13.43 6.64
N SER A 213 12.16 13.74 7.51
CA SER A 213 11.55 12.78 8.42
C SER A 213 10.03 12.80 8.42
N TYR A 214 9.42 11.74 8.97
CA TYR A 214 7.98 11.72 9.21
C TYR A 214 7.53 12.82 10.19
N MET A 215 8.39 13.24 11.13
CA MET A 215 8.08 14.36 12.03
C MET A 215 7.94 15.67 11.25
N GLU A 216 8.85 15.91 10.30
CA GLU A 216 8.76 17.06 9.40
C GLU A 216 7.53 16.97 8.48
N ALA A 217 7.17 15.76 8.01
CA ALA A 217 5.95 15.53 7.25
C ALA A 217 4.71 15.96 8.06
N VAL A 218 4.62 15.62 9.35
CA VAL A 218 3.52 16.05 10.23
C VAL A 218 3.46 17.57 10.33
N GLY A 219 4.60 18.24 10.51
CA GLY A 219 4.66 19.71 10.55
C GLY A 219 4.19 20.36 9.25
N LEU A 220 4.60 19.81 8.11
CA LEU A 220 4.18 20.26 6.79
C LEU A 220 2.67 20.06 6.58
N LEU A 221 2.12 18.91 6.96
CA LEU A 221 0.69 18.64 6.89
C LEU A 221 -0.12 19.57 7.81
N ALA A 222 0.38 19.88 8.99
CA ALA A 222 -0.25 20.82 9.92
C ALA A 222 -0.29 22.24 9.33
N ALA A 223 0.81 22.71 8.74
CA ALA A 223 0.86 24.00 8.07
C ALA A 223 -0.08 24.05 6.85
N HIS A 224 -0.06 23.01 6.01
CA HIS A 224 -0.94 22.89 4.85
C HIS A 224 -2.42 22.92 5.24
N ARG A 225 -2.82 22.14 6.26
CA ARG A 225 -4.19 22.15 6.80
C ARG A 225 -4.61 23.52 7.33
N ALA A 226 -3.69 24.28 7.91
CA ALA A 226 -3.95 25.60 8.46
C ALA A 226 -3.93 26.73 7.40
N GLY A 227 -3.64 26.42 6.13
CA GLY A 227 -3.43 27.44 5.09
C GLY A 227 -2.19 28.29 5.31
N ILE A 228 -1.24 27.80 6.09
CA ILE A 228 0.02 28.48 6.40
C ILE A 228 1.05 28.09 5.33
N LEU A 229 1.67 29.08 4.71
CA LEU A 229 2.77 28.86 3.78
C LEU A 229 3.98 28.29 4.55
N PRO A 230 4.42 27.04 4.31
CA PRO A 230 5.52 26.43 5.07
C PRO A 230 6.83 27.20 4.91
N ASP A 231 7.04 27.83 3.75
CA ASP A 231 8.24 28.63 3.45
C ASP A 231 8.31 29.93 4.28
N ALA A 232 7.21 30.32 4.94
CA ALA A 232 7.20 31.41 5.90
C ALA A 232 7.62 30.96 7.32
N LEU A 233 7.64 29.64 7.59
CA LEU A 233 7.99 29.06 8.89
C LEU A 233 9.51 28.79 8.98
N THR A 234 10.32 29.78 8.59
CA THR A 234 11.78 29.69 8.69
C THR A 234 12.32 30.88 9.48
N SER A 235 13.55 30.76 9.97
CA SER A 235 14.24 31.87 10.63
C SER A 235 14.62 33.01 9.68
N GLN A 236 14.44 32.82 8.37
CA GLN A 236 14.71 33.82 7.35
C GLN A 236 13.39 34.29 6.72
N MET A 237 13.18 35.61 6.69
CA MET A 237 12.06 36.17 5.94
C MET A 237 12.36 36.11 4.44
N PRO A 238 11.60 35.35 3.64
CA PRO A 238 11.76 35.38 2.20
C PRO A 238 11.43 36.79 1.67
N PRO A 239 12.13 37.28 0.62
CA PRO A 239 11.80 38.56 0.00
C PRO A 239 10.37 38.52 -0.56
N MET A 240 9.65 39.64 -0.46
CA MET A 240 8.30 39.76 -1.02
C MET A 240 8.32 39.43 -2.52
N ARG A 241 7.59 38.41 -2.94
CA ARG A 241 7.34 38.12 -4.35
C ARG A 241 6.06 38.83 -4.79
N ARG A 242 6.11 39.53 -5.92
CA ARG A 242 4.92 40.08 -6.57
C ARG A 242 4.07 38.91 -7.06
N LEU A 243 2.82 38.82 -6.59
CA LEU A 243 1.83 37.94 -7.20
C LEU A 243 1.55 38.50 -8.61
N LEU A 244 1.91 37.74 -9.64
CA LEU A 244 1.57 38.02 -11.04
C LEU A 244 0.20 37.45 -11.35
#